data_AF-A0A3P0PCN0-F1
#
_entry.id   AF-A0A3P0PCN0-F1
#
_cell.length_a   1.000
_cell.length_b   1.000
_cell.length_c   1.000
_cell.angle_alpha   90.00
_cell.angle_beta   90.00
_cell.angle_gamma   90.00
#
_symmetry.space_group_name_H-M   'P 1'
#
loop_
_entity.id
_entity.type
_entity.pdbx_description
1 polymer ?
#
loop_
_entity_poly.entity_id
_entity_poly.type
_entity_poly.pdbx_seq_one_letter_code
_entity_poly.pdbx_strand_id
1 'polypeptide(L)'
;MSQDNLLDSLKEVAERRAIGADQLRTMLDDEVRALSSDARVHDYIHVFAIRHLRERMRRQDELERDTSAGTPHREPDQATSRRL
;
A
#
# COMPACT_ATOMS: atom_id res chain seq x y z
N MET A 1 -2.67 -5.56 4.82
CA MET A 1 -1.99 -6.48 5.75
C MET A 1 -0.46 -6.35 5.60
N SER A 2 0.13 -5.18 5.85
CA SER A 2 1.58 -4.97 5.60
C SER A 2 2.32 -4.17 6.66
N GLN A 3 1.62 -3.41 7.52
CA GLN A 3 2.24 -2.71 8.64
C GLN A 3 2.50 -3.65 9.82
N ASP A 4 1.58 -4.58 10.10
CA ASP A 4 1.72 -5.57 11.17
C ASP A 4 3.02 -6.38 11.00
N ASN A 5 3.36 -6.75 9.76
CA ASN A 5 4.58 -7.53 9.47
C ASN A 5 5.90 -6.78 9.79
N LEU A 6 5.92 -5.44 9.67
CA LEU A 6 7.14 -4.64 9.93
C LEU A 6 7.41 -4.50 11.43
N LEU A 7 6.36 -4.25 12.22
CA LEU A 7 6.50 -4.17 13.67
C LEU A 7 6.83 -5.55 14.25
N ASP A 8 6.24 -6.61 13.74
CA ASP A 8 6.52 -7.97 14.20
C ASP A 8 7.94 -8.42 13.81
N SER A 9 8.42 -8.07 12.61
CA SER A 9 9.83 -8.26 12.24
C SER A 9 10.79 -7.52 13.18
N LEU A 10 10.44 -6.31 13.61
CA LEU A 10 11.25 -5.53 14.55
C LEU A 10 11.25 -6.18 15.95
N LYS A 11 10.10 -6.66 16.43
CA LYS A 11 9.98 -7.39 17.70
C LYS A 11 10.83 -8.65 17.69
N GLU A 12 10.81 -9.45 16.62
CA GLU A 12 11.65 -10.64 16.51
C GLU A 12 13.15 -10.31 16.62
N VAL A 13 13.60 -9.21 16.02
CA VAL A 13 14.99 -8.75 16.13
C VAL A 13 15.30 -8.30 17.55
N ALA A 14 14.36 -7.62 18.21
CA ALA A 14 14.51 -7.19 19.59
C ALA A 14 14.63 -8.38 20.55
N GLU A 15 13.79 -9.40 20.38
CA GLU A 15 13.82 -10.63 21.18
C GLU A 15 15.17 -11.36 21.05
N ARG A 16 15.69 -11.49 19.82
CA ARG A 16 17.02 -12.09 19.56
C ARG A 16 18.16 -11.32 20.23
N ARG A 17 17.96 -10.02 20.51
CA ARG A 17 18.93 -9.14 21.16
C ARG A 17 18.66 -8.95 22.65
N ALA A 18 17.67 -9.67 23.22
CA ALA A 18 17.20 -9.51 24.59
C ALA A 18 16.81 -8.06 24.94
N ILE A 19 16.28 -7.32 23.96
CA ILE A 19 15.78 -5.96 24.14
C ILE A 19 14.33 -6.07 24.62
N GLY A 20 14.05 -5.50 25.80
CA GLY A 20 12.70 -5.46 26.37
C GLY A 20 11.76 -4.54 25.60
N ALA A 21 10.45 -4.74 25.74
CA ALA A 21 9.43 -3.97 25.01
C ALA A 21 9.50 -2.46 25.28
N ASP A 22 9.71 -2.06 26.54
CA ASP A 22 9.84 -0.64 26.90
C ASP A 22 11.12 -0.03 26.33
N GLN A 23 12.22 -0.79 26.33
CA GLN A 23 13.48 -0.36 25.73
C GLN A 23 13.35 -0.21 24.22
N LEU A 24 12.68 -1.16 23.54
CA LEU A 24 12.41 -1.09 22.12
C LEU A 24 11.56 0.15 21.76
N ARG A 25 10.57 0.47 22.59
CA ARG A 25 9.72 1.65 22.41
C ARG A 25 10.53 2.94 22.51
N THR A 26 11.39 3.07 23.53
CA THR A 26 12.28 4.23 23.67
C THR A 26 13.22 4.36 22.47
N MET A 27 13.81 3.25 22.00
CA MET A 27 14.69 3.26 20.82
C MET A 27 13.94 3.73 19.57
N LEU A 28 12.68 3.32 19.40
CA LEU A 28 11.87 3.75 18.27
C LEU A 28 11.54 5.25 18.35
N ASP A 29 11.18 5.75 19.53
CA ASP A 29 10.88 7.16 19.75
C ASP A 29 12.11 8.04 19.52
N ASP A 30 13.29 7.59 19.95
CA ASP A 30 14.57 8.26 19.70
C ASP A 30 14.90 8.31 18.20
N GLU A 31 14.69 7.21 17.48
CA GLU A 31 14.92 7.14 16.03
C GLU A 31 13.97 8.09 15.27
N VAL A 32 12.69 8.11 15.62
CA VAL A 32 11.71 9.04 15.03
C VAL A 32 12.13 10.48 15.29
N ARG A 33 12.55 10.79 16.51
CA ARG A 33 13.01 12.13 16.89
C ARG A 33 14.24 12.54 16.09
N ALA A 34 15.24 11.66 15.94
CA ALA A 34 16.44 11.92 15.15
C ALA A 34 16.09 12.21 13.67
N LEU A 35 15.25 11.38 13.05
CA LEU A 35 14.82 11.56 11.66
C LEU A 35 14.00 12.84 11.46
N SER A 36 13.20 13.23 12.44
CA SER A 36 12.41 14.46 12.38
C SER A 36 13.23 15.75 12.57
N SER A 37 14.44 15.65 13.13
CA SER A 37 15.25 16.81 13.50
C SER A 37 15.99 17.42 12.30
N ASP A 38 16.42 16.59 11.34
CA ASP A 38 17.27 17.03 10.22
C ASP A 38 16.52 17.14 8.88
N ALA A 39 15.36 16.49 8.75
CA ALA A 39 14.55 16.52 7.55
C ALA A 39 13.10 16.85 7.90
N ARG A 40 12.46 17.68 7.06
CA ARG A 40 11.06 18.04 7.25
C ARG A 40 10.25 16.74 7.22
N VAL A 41 9.56 16.42 8.31
CA VAL A 41 8.71 15.22 8.43
C VAL A 41 7.81 15.02 7.20
N HIS A 42 7.41 16.12 6.57
CA HIS A 42 6.65 16.18 5.32
C HIS A 42 7.31 15.44 4.14
N ASP A 43 8.64 15.46 4.02
CA ASP A 43 9.37 14.81 2.92
C ASP A 43 9.29 13.28 3.03
N TYR A 44 9.39 12.75 4.25
CA TYR A 44 9.17 11.32 4.51
C TYR A 44 7.72 10.91 4.30
N ILE A 45 6.76 11.71 4.77
CA ILE A 45 5.33 11.47 4.53
C ILE A 45 5.03 11.42 3.03
N HIS A 46 5.70 12.24 2.22
CA HIS A 46 5.50 12.28 0.77
C HIS A 46 5.80 10.92 0.11
N VAL A 47 6.91 10.28 0.48
CA VAL A 47 7.28 8.96 -0.03
C VAL A 47 6.25 7.90 0.35
N PHE A 48 5.80 7.91 1.60
CA PHE A 48 4.75 7.00 2.06
C PHE A 48 3.40 7.24 1.36
N ALA A 49 3.04 8.50 1.11
CA ALA A 49 1.82 8.90 0.42
C ALA A 49 1.83 8.42 -1.03
N ILE A 50 2.94 8.60 -1.76
CA ILE A 50 3.08 8.10 -3.14
C ILE A 50 2.94 6.58 -3.18
N ARG A 51 3.61 5.86 -2.27
CA ARG A 51 3.51 4.40 -2.19
C ARG A 51 2.07 3.94 -1.93
N HIS A 52 1.38 4.58 -0.97
CA HIS A 52 -0.02 4.26 -0.66
C HIS A 52 -0.96 4.58 -1.82
N LEU A 53 -0.76 5.71 -2.47
CA LEU A 53 -1.59 6.14 -3.59
C LEU A 53 -1.46 5.16 -4.76
N ARG A 54 -0.24 4.75 -5.11
CA ARG A 54 0.01 3.76 -6.17
C ARG A 54 -0.65 2.41 -5.86
N GLU A 55 -0.55 1.94 -4.62
CA GLU A 55 -1.20 0.70 -4.19
C GLU A 55 -2.73 0.80 -4.27
N ARG A 56 -3.29 1.95 -3.91
CA ARG A 56 -4.73 2.21 -4.02
C ARG A 56 -5.17 2.21 -5.49
N MET A 57 -4.40 2.83 -6.38
CA MET A 57 -4.66 2.80 -7.82
C MET A 57 -4.62 1.38 -8.37
N ARG A 58 -3.61 0.57 -8.02
CA ARG A 58 -3.55 -0.83 -8.47
C ARG A 58 -4.78 -1.64 -8.06
N ARG A 59 -5.22 -1.49 -6.80
CA ARG A 59 -6.43 -2.16 -6.31
C ARG A 59 -7.70 -1.68 -7.02
N GLN A 60 -7.75 -0.41 -7.40
CA GLN A 60 -8.86 0.11 -8.19
C GLN A 60 -8.84 -0.47 -9.61
N ASP A 61 -7.69 -0.51 -10.27
CA ASP A 61 -7.53 -1.12 -11.60
C ASP A 61 -7.92 -2.62 -11.61
N GLU A 62 -7.57 -3.35 -10.55
CA GLU A 62 -7.98 -4.75 -10.35
C GLU A 62 -9.53 -4.87 -10.26
N LEU A 63 -10.18 -4.01 -9.46
CA LEU A 63 -11.63 -3.97 -9.34
C LEU A 63 -12.34 -3.60 -10.66
N GLU A 64 -11.78 -2.66 -11.40
CA GLU A 64 -12.32 -2.20 -12.70
C GLU A 64 -12.19 -3.29 -13.78
N ARG A 65 -11.12 -4.08 -13.73
CA ARG A 65 -10.96 -5.27 -14.61
C ARG A 65 -11.96 -6.36 -14.28
N ASP A 66 -12.16 -6.67 -13.00
CA ASP A 66 -13.12 -7.71 -12.58
C ASP A 66 -14.57 -7.33 -12.94
N THR A 67 -14.93 -6.05 -12.81
CA THR A 67 -16.25 -5.55 -13.23
C THR A 67 -16.42 -5.52 -14.75
N SER A 68 -15.37 -5.18 -15.50
CA SER A 68 -15.40 -5.20 -16.98
C SER A 68 -15.44 -6.63 -17.54
N ALA A 69 -14.75 -7.59 -16.92
CA ALA A 69 -14.78 -9.01 -17.31
C ALA A 69 -16.14 -9.68 -17.07
N GLY A 70 -16.95 -9.13 -16.14
CA GLY A 70 -18.31 -9.58 -15.85
C GLY A 70 -19.40 -8.98 -16.76
N THR A 71 -19.06 -8.03 -17.64
CA THR A 71 -20.03 -7.43 -18.57
C THR A 71 -19.94 -8.17 -19.91
N PRO A 72 -20.85 -9.10 -20.25
CA PRO A 72 -20.86 -9.65 -21.59
C PRO A 72 -21.15 -8.50 -22.55
N HIS A 73 -20.14 -8.12 -23.33
CA HIS A 73 -20.27 -7.21 -24.45
C HIS A 73 -21.27 -7.84 -25.43
N ARG A 74 -22.55 -7.51 -25.26
CA ARG A 74 -23.58 -7.83 -26.24
C ARG A 74 -23.28 -6.93 -27.43
N GLU A 75 -22.47 -7.44 -28.36
CA GLU A 75 -22.37 -6.90 -29.71
C GLU A 75 -23.80 -6.61 -30.20
N PRO A 76 -24.14 -5.36 -30.56
CA PRO A 76 -25.34 -5.13 -31.31
C PRO A 76 -25.09 -5.74 -32.69
N ASP A 77 -25.67 -6.93 -32.86
CA ASP A 77 -25.77 -7.70 -34.08
C ASP A 77 -26.08 -6.75 -35.25
N GLN A 78 -25.05 -6.37 -36.01
CA GLN A 78 -25.19 -5.70 -37.31
C GLN A 78 -25.66 -6.76 -38.31
N ALA A 79 -26.84 -7.33 -38.06
CA ALA A 79 -27.51 -8.18 -38.99
C ALA A 79 -28.18 -7.30 -40.04
N THR A 80 -27.65 -7.42 -41.25
CA THR A 80 -28.35 -7.28 -42.53
C THR A 80 -28.62 -5.87 -43.06
N SER A 81 -27.56 -5.31 -43.65
CA SER A 81 -27.66 -4.88 -45.05
C SER A 81 -28.24 -6.03 -45.90
N ARG A 82 -29.29 -5.80 -46.72
CA ARG A 82 -29.45 -6.30 -48.13
C ARG A 82 -30.92 -6.33 -48.65
N ARG A 83 -31.11 -5.71 -49.83
CA ARG A 83 -32.19 -5.76 -50.87
C ARG A 83 -33.29 -4.70 -50.73
N LEU A 84 -33.27 -3.68 -51.60
CA LEU A 84 -33.87 -3.59 -52.96
C LEU A 84 -35.38 -3.39 -52.88
#